data_AF-A0A259DB80-F1
#
_entry.id   AF-A0A259DB80-F1
#
_cell.length_a   1.000
_cell.length_b   1.000
_cell.length_c   1.000
_cell.angle_alpha   90.00
_cell.angle_beta   90.00
_cell.angle_gamma   90.00
#
_symmetry.space_group_name_H-M   'P 1'
#
loop_
_entity.id
_entity.type
_entity.pdbx_description
1 polymer ?
#
loop_
_entity_poly.entity_id
_entity_poly.type
_entity_poly.pdbx_seq_one_letter_code
_entity_poly.pdbx_strand_id
1 'polypeptide(L)'
;MPPRKIIIDTDPGQDDAVAILLALASPELQVVALTAVAGNVPLALTERNARIIIDLARSDTPVYAGCDRPLTRKLVTAEHVHGKTGLDGIPLPDPVSPLQPQHAVDFLIDTLRSHPPGSITLCALGPLTNLATAFTRAP
;
A
#
# COMPACT_ATOMS: atom_id res chain seq x y z
N MET A 1 8.49 -10.87 -22.37
CA MET A 1 9.23 -9.80 -21.66
C MET A 1 9.23 -10.14 -20.18
N PRO A 2 10.25 -9.74 -19.39
CA PRO A 2 10.20 -9.94 -17.95
C PRO A 2 8.97 -9.22 -17.34
N PRO A 3 8.41 -9.72 -16.23
CA PRO A 3 7.27 -9.06 -15.58
C PRO A 3 7.66 -7.65 -15.14
N ARG A 4 6.71 -6.72 -15.23
CA ARG A 4 6.93 -5.32 -14.83
C ARG A 4 6.93 -5.23 -13.31
N LYS A 5 8.00 -4.68 -12.75
CA LYS A 5 8.10 -4.43 -11.31
C LYS A 5 7.21 -3.25 -10.93
N ILE A 6 6.34 -3.47 -9.96
CA ILE A 6 5.46 -2.43 -9.43
C ILE A 6 5.56 -2.33 -7.91
N ILE A 7 5.39 -1.12 -7.38
CA ILE A 7 5.10 -0.89 -5.97
C ILE A 7 3.70 -0.26 -5.93
N ILE A 8 2.83 -0.78 -5.08
CA ILE A 8 1.46 -0.29 -4.93
C ILE A 8 1.39 0.55 -3.65
N ASP A 9 1.03 1.82 -3.77
CA ASP A 9 0.79 2.74 -2.66
C ASP A 9 -0.72 2.90 -2.46
N THR A 10 -1.25 2.49 -1.31
CA THR A 10 -2.68 2.20 -1.15
C THR A 10 -3.17 2.49 0.27
N ASP A 11 -4.47 2.70 0.43
CA ASP A 11 -5.19 2.85 1.69
C ASP A 11 -6.37 1.86 1.76
N PRO A 12 -6.10 0.54 1.85
CA PRO A 12 -7.01 -0.46 1.32
C PRO A 12 -8.46 -0.36 1.77
N GLY A 13 -9.31 0.01 0.81
CA GLY A 13 -10.73 -0.29 0.75
C GLY A 13 -11.01 -1.57 -0.06
N GLN A 14 -12.29 -1.80 -0.35
CA GLN A 14 -12.73 -2.99 -1.10
C GLN A 14 -12.19 -3.01 -2.54
N ASP A 15 -12.13 -1.86 -3.19
CA ASP A 15 -11.62 -1.71 -4.55
C ASP A 15 -10.09 -1.85 -4.63
N ASP A 16 -9.34 -1.30 -3.66
CA ASP A 16 -7.91 -1.57 -3.52
C ASP A 16 -7.63 -3.07 -3.35
N ALA A 17 -8.44 -3.76 -2.54
CA ALA A 17 -8.28 -5.19 -2.33
C ALA A 17 -8.40 -5.97 -3.65
N VAL A 18 -9.38 -5.63 -4.49
CA VAL A 18 -9.52 -6.22 -5.82
C VAL A 18 -8.33 -5.88 -6.72
N ALA A 19 -7.86 -4.64 -6.71
CA ALA A 19 -6.72 -4.21 -7.51
C ALA A 19 -5.41 -4.94 -7.11
N ILE A 20 -5.17 -5.11 -5.81
CA ILE A 20 -4.00 -5.81 -5.27
C ILE A 20 -4.08 -7.30 -5.63
N LEU A 21 -5.23 -7.95 -5.42
CA LEU A 21 -5.42 -9.37 -5.77
C LEU A 21 -5.24 -9.61 -7.28
N LEU A 22 -5.76 -8.70 -8.11
CA LEU A 22 -5.56 -8.75 -9.56
C LEU A 22 -4.08 -8.61 -9.93
N ALA A 23 -3.36 -7.67 -9.30
CA ALA A 23 -1.95 -7.46 -9.56
C ALA A 23 -1.10 -8.67 -9.14
N LEU A 24 -1.39 -9.27 -7.98
CA LEU A 24 -0.70 -10.46 -7.48
C LEU A 24 -0.97 -11.72 -8.33
N ALA A 25 -2.17 -11.82 -8.92
CA ALA A 25 -2.53 -12.94 -9.79
C ALA A 25 -2.02 -12.79 -11.24
N SER A 26 -1.54 -11.59 -11.63
CA SER A 26 -1.09 -11.33 -13.00
C SER A 26 0.36 -11.78 -13.22
N PRO A 27 0.63 -12.67 -14.19
CA PRO A 27 2.00 -13.06 -14.53
C PRO A 27 2.79 -11.95 -15.23
N GLU A 28 2.12 -10.86 -15.65
CA GLU A 28 2.74 -9.72 -16.31
C GLU A 28 3.36 -8.73 -15.30
N LEU A 29 3.00 -8.87 -14.02
CA LEU A 29 3.39 -7.96 -12.95
C LEU A 29 4.21 -8.70 -11.89
N GLN A 30 5.19 -7.99 -11.35
CA GLN A 30 5.91 -8.39 -10.14
C GLN A 30 5.63 -7.33 -9.09
N VAL A 31 4.75 -7.63 -8.13
CA VAL A 31 4.50 -6.75 -6.99
C VAL A 31 5.70 -6.82 -6.05
N VAL A 32 6.48 -5.75 -5.97
CA VAL A 32 7.71 -5.69 -5.17
C VAL A 32 7.39 -5.41 -3.70
N ALA A 33 6.39 -4.57 -3.45
CA ALA A 33 5.93 -4.19 -2.13
C ALA A 33 4.55 -3.51 -2.19
N LEU A 34 3.87 -3.50 -1.03
CA LEU A 34 2.78 -2.58 -0.75
C LEU A 34 3.24 -1.50 0.23
N THR A 35 2.86 -0.26 -0.02
CA THR A 35 3.03 0.85 0.92
C THR A 35 1.66 1.38 1.35
N ALA A 36 1.38 1.36 2.65
CA ALA A 36 0.11 1.80 3.21
C ALA A 36 0.15 3.30 3.54
N VAL A 37 -0.96 4.00 3.30
CA VAL A 37 -1.16 5.40 3.69
C VAL A 37 -2.50 5.56 4.43
N ALA A 38 -2.64 6.57 5.28
CA ALA A 38 -3.94 6.93 5.83
C ALA A 38 -4.83 7.58 4.75
N GLY A 39 -6.10 7.16 4.70
CA GLY A 39 -7.07 7.66 3.72
C GLY A 39 -8.48 7.18 4.06
N ASN A 40 -8.95 6.13 3.37
CA ASN A 40 -10.24 5.48 3.60
C ASN A 40 -10.52 5.24 5.10
N VAL A 41 -9.51 4.74 5.80
CA VAL A 41 -9.48 4.56 7.26
C VAL A 41 -8.13 5.03 7.82
N PRO A 42 -7.97 5.15 9.15
CA PRO A 42 -6.68 5.48 9.76
C PRO A 42 -5.58 4.47 9.38
N LEU A 43 -4.32 4.91 9.39
CA LEU A 43 -3.17 4.10 8.93
C LEU A 43 -3.09 2.71 9.59
N ALA A 44 -3.39 2.62 10.89
CA ALA A 44 -3.37 1.35 11.62
C ALA A 44 -4.34 0.31 11.06
N LEU A 45 -5.42 0.75 10.41
CA LEU A 45 -6.36 -0.14 9.72
C LEU A 45 -5.94 -0.38 8.27
N THR A 46 -5.44 0.63 7.55
CA THR A 46 -5.01 0.44 6.15
C THR A 46 -3.81 -0.50 6.04
N GLU A 47 -2.82 -0.38 6.93
CA GLU A 47 -1.67 -1.31 6.98
C GLU A 47 -2.12 -2.74 7.33
N ARG A 48 -3.05 -2.88 8.28
CA ARG A 48 -3.62 -4.17 8.69
C ARG A 48 -4.36 -4.81 7.51
N ASN A 49 -5.19 -4.05 6.81
CA ASN A 49 -5.95 -4.52 5.65
C ASN A 49 -5.04 -4.96 4.51
N ALA A 50 -3.98 -4.19 4.21
CA ALA A 50 -2.97 -4.58 3.22
C ALA A 50 -2.37 -5.96 3.55
N ARG A 51 -2.00 -6.19 4.81
CA ARG A 51 -1.44 -7.48 5.24
C ARG A 51 -2.44 -8.62 5.18
N ILE A 52 -3.71 -8.37 5.51
CA ILE A 52 -4.79 -9.38 5.33
C ILE A 52 -4.89 -9.79 3.86
N ILE A 53 -4.84 -8.83 2.94
CA ILE A 53 -4.92 -9.11 1.49
C ILE A 53 -3.71 -9.96 1.04
N ILE A 54 -2.51 -9.64 1.52
CA ILE A 54 -1.29 -10.43 1.26
C ILE A 54 -1.42 -11.88 1.78
N ASP A 55 -1.91 -12.06 3.00
CA ASP A 55 -2.11 -13.39 3.60
C ASP A 55 -3.17 -14.20 2.84
N LEU A 56 -4.29 -13.57 2.46
CA LEU A 56 -5.34 -14.21 1.66
C LEU A 56 -4.83 -14.62 0.28
N ALA A 57 -3.98 -13.79 -0.34
CA ALA A 57 -3.33 -14.09 -1.61
C ALA A 57 -2.21 -15.14 -1.49
N ARG A 58 -1.81 -15.51 -0.25
CA ARG A 58 -0.65 -16.36 0.05
C ARG A 58 0.62 -15.85 -0.63
N SER A 59 0.82 -14.53 -0.56
CA SER A 59 1.98 -13.86 -1.14
C SER A 59 2.99 -13.50 -0.05
N ASP A 60 4.27 -13.50 -0.39
CA ASP A 60 5.34 -13.01 0.49
C ASP A 60 5.64 -11.51 0.29
N THR A 61 4.73 -10.78 -0.37
CA THR A 61 4.94 -9.36 -0.69
C THR A 61 5.01 -8.52 0.60
N PRO A 62 6.10 -7.79 0.84
CA PRO A 62 6.25 -7.00 2.06
C PRO A 62 5.31 -5.79 2.07
N VAL A 63 4.79 -5.47 3.26
CA VAL A 63 3.94 -4.30 3.51
C VAL A 63 4.66 -3.31 4.42
N TYR A 64 4.66 -2.03 4.06
CA TYR A 64 5.28 -0.94 4.83
C TYR A 64 4.22 0.11 5.20
N ALA A 65 4.21 0.56 6.45
CA ALA A 65 3.34 1.65 6.89
C ALA A 65 3.98 3.02 6.58
N GLY A 66 3.18 3.93 6.01
CA GLY A 66 3.62 5.26 5.59
C GLY A 66 3.00 6.39 6.41
N CYS A 67 2.61 7.45 5.73
CA CYS A 67 2.08 8.66 6.34
C CYS A 67 0.70 8.42 7.00
N ASP A 68 0.57 8.85 8.25
CA ASP A 68 -0.63 8.70 9.09
C ASP A 68 -1.67 9.81 8.90
N ARG A 69 -1.34 10.87 8.16
CA ARG A 69 -2.20 12.02 7.91
C ARG A 69 -1.79 12.77 6.62
N PRO A 70 -2.69 13.57 6.02
CA PRO A 70 -2.35 14.42 4.88
C PRO A 70 -1.28 15.47 5.22
N LEU A 71 -0.56 15.96 4.21
CA LEU A 71 0.55 16.93 4.39
C LEU A 71 0.15 18.21 5.14
N THR A 72 -1.02 18.78 4.82
CA THR A 72 -1.42 20.11 5.31
C THR A 72 -2.84 20.18 5.85
N ARG A 73 -3.68 19.18 5.57
CA ARG A 73 -5.10 19.16 5.95
C ARG A 73 -5.34 18.13 7.04
N LYS A 74 -6.41 18.31 7.80
CA LYS A 74 -6.87 17.28 8.74
C LYS A 74 -7.26 16.02 7.95
N LEU A 75 -6.95 14.86 8.50
CA LEU A 75 -7.41 13.59 7.96
C LEU A 75 -8.95 13.57 8.02
N VAL A 76 -9.57 13.21 6.90
CA VAL A 76 -11.00 12.92 6.79
C VAL A 76 -11.07 11.50 6.25
N THR A 77 -11.65 10.59 7.03
CA THR A 77 -11.79 9.18 6.67
C THR A 77 -13.11 8.93 5.95
N ALA A 78 -13.14 7.89 5.12
CA ALA A 78 -14.31 7.44 4.38
C ALA A 78 -14.98 6.24 5.06
N GLU A 79 -14.95 6.16 6.40
CA GLU A 79 -15.57 5.07 7.20
C GLU A 79 -17.06 4.86 6.88
N HIS A 80 -17.76 5.92 6.44
CA HIS A 80 -19.16 5.85 6.03
C HIS A 80 -19.38 5.09 4.71
N VAL A 81 -18.33 4.94 3.88
CA VAL A 81 -18.37 4.27 2.57
C VAL A 81 -17.76 2.86 2.65
N HIS A 82 -16.62 2.72 3.34
CA HIS A 82 -15.87 1.45 3.41
C HIS A 82 -16.07 0.67 4.71
N GLY A 83 -16.93 1.19 5.60
CA GLY A 83 -17.20 0.60 6.90
C GLY A 83 -16.11 0.86 7.93
N LYS A 84 -16.30 0.34 9.15
CA LYS A 84 -15.44 0.68 10.31
C LYS A 84 -14.02 0.14 10.19
N THR A 85 -13.84 -0.94 9.43
CA THR A 85 -12.53 -1.56 9.22
C THR A 85 -11.91 -1.20 7.88
N GLY A 86 -12.67 -0.67 6.92
CA GLY A 86 -12.26 -0.44 5.53
C GLY A 86 -12.50 -1.64 4.60
N LEU A 87 -12.56 -2.86 5.17
CA LEU A 87 -12.90 -4.11 4.49
C LEU A 87 -14.14 -4.76 5.12
N ASP A 88 -15.14 -3.96 5.46
CA ASP A 88 -16.38 -4.46 6.05
C ASP A 88 -17.13 -5.38 5.06
N GLY A 89 -17.77 -6.42 5.60
CA GLY A 89 -18.52 -7.42 4.84
C GLY A 89 -18.50 -8.77 5.53
N ILE A 90 -17.41 -9.53 5.34
CA ILE A 90 -17.18 -10.83 6.00
C ILE A 90 -16.19 -10.68 7.15
N PRO A 91 -16.24 -11.55 8.17
CA PRO A 91 -15.18 -11.62 9.17
C PRO A 91 -13.86 -12.01 8.50
N LEU A 92 -12.85 -11.14 8.62
CA LEU A 92 -11.50 -11.39 8.13
C LEU A 92 -10.58 -11.72 9.31
N PRO A 93 -9.72 -12.75 9.20
CA PRO A 93 -8.76 -13.05 10.25
C PRO A 93 -7.75 -11.91 10.42
N ASP A 94 -7.13 -11.84 11.58
CA ASP A 94 -5.98 -10.94 11.76
C ASP A 94 -4.80 -11.40 10.89
N PRO A 95 -4.02 -10.45 10.35
CA PRO A 95 -2.87 -10.79 9.53
C PRO A 95 -1.76 -11.45 10.35
N VAL A 96 -1.20 -12.53 9.81
CA VAL A 96 -0.03 -13.24 10.31
C VAL A 96 1.25 -12.66 9.72
N SER A 97 1.20 -12.16 8.48
CA SER A 97 2.35 -11.47 7.86
C SER A 97 2.80 -10.29 8.70
N PRO A 98 4.12 -10.13 8.93
CA PRO A 98 4.64 -9.02 9.71
C PRO A 98 4.55 -7.72 8.92
N LEU A 99 4.23 -6.63 9.62
CA LEU A 99 4.48 -5.30 9.11
C LEU A 99 6.00 -5.05 9.08
N GLN A 100 6.52 -4.54 7.98
CA GLN A 100 7.93 -4.20 7.90
C GLN A 100 8.25 -3.01 8.81
N PRO A 101 9.41 -3.02 9.51
CA PRO A 101 9.75 -1.98 10.49
C PRO A 101 10.16 -0.65 9.84
N GLN A 102 10.53 -0.67 8.55
CA GLN A 102 10.93 0.53 7.82
C GLN A 102 9.68 1.36 7.45
N HIS A 103 9.78 2.69 7.52
CA HIS A 103 8.71 3.57 7.06
C HIS A 103 8.59 3.53 5.53
N ALA A 104 7.36 3.50 5.00
CA ALA A 104 7.10 3.34 3.57
C ALA A 104 7.82 4.38 2.70
N VAL A 105 7.88 5.64 3.14
CA VAL A 105 8.60 6.70 2.41
C VAL A 105 10.11 6.43 2.34
N ASP A 106 10.71 5.91 3.41
CA ASP A 106 12.14 5.57 3.40
C ASP A 106 12.38 4.39 2.47
N PHE A 107 11.52 3.36 2.55
CA PHE A 107 11.55 2.22 1.64
C PHE A 107 11.44 2.66 0.17
N LEU A 108 10.51 3.56 -0.16
CA LEU A 108 10.33 4.08 -1.52
C LEU A 108 11.60 4.78 -2.02
N ILE A 109 12.17 5.68 -1.21
CA ILE A 109 13.39 6.42 -1.57
C ILE A 109 14.57 5.46 -1.80
N ASP A 110 14.81 4.56 -0.86
CA ASP A 110 15.93 3.62 -0.91
C ASP A 110 15.79 2.64 -2.07
N THR A 111 14.59 2.12 -2.28
CA THR A 111 14.29 1.17 -3.36
C THR A 111 14.44 1.84 -4.73
N LEU A 112 13.86 3.02 -4.93
CA LEU A 112 13.93 3.69 -6.23
C LEU A 112 15.35 4.17 -6.57
N ARG A 113 16.14 4.59 -5.57
CA ARG A 113 17.55 5.00 -5.77
C ARG A 113 18.50 3.82 -6.01
N SER A 114 18.21 2.66 -5.44
CA SER A 114 19.02 1.45 -5.63
C SER A 114 18.72 0.71 -6.93
N HIS A 115 17.66 1.09 -7.66
CA HIS A 115 17.24 0.46 -8.90
C HIS A 115 17.55 1.33 -10.13
N PRO A 116 17.75 0.71 -11.32
CA PRO A 116 17.96 1.46 -12.55
C PRO A 116 16.78 2.41 -12.87
N PRO A 117 17.03 3.59 -13.47
CA PRO A 117 15.97 4.49 -13.91
C PRO A 117 14.92 3.79 -14.79
N GLY A 118 13.63 4.06 -14.52
CA GLY A 118 12.51 3.49 -15.28
C GLY A 118 12.24 2.01 -15.03
N SER A 119 12.92 1.36 -14.08
CA SER A 119 12.76 -0.08 -13.83
C SER A 119 11.63 -0.47 -12.87
N ILE A 120 11.06 0.50 -12.12
CA ILE A 120 9.95 0.30 -11.20
C ILE A 120 8.83 1.28 -11.57
N THR A 121 7.60 0.79 -11.62
CA THR A 121 6.38 1.61 -11.76
C THR A 121 5.69 1.77 -10.40
N LEU A 122 5.35 3.01 -10.03
CA LEU A 122 4.55 3.30 -8.84
C LEU A 122 3.06 3.31 -9.22
N CYS A 123 2.26 2.49 -8.55
CA CYS A 123 0.82 2.44 -8.70
C CYS A 123 0.17 3.04 -7.44
N ALA A 124 -0.18 4.32 -7.48
CA ALA A 124 -0.83 4.99 -6.36
C ALA A 124 -2.36 4.85 -6.47
N LEU A 125 -2.94 4.09 -5.54
CA LEU A 125 -4.37 3.83 -5.42
C LEU A 125 -5.01 4.70 -4.33
N GLY A 126 -4.22 5.12 -3.34
CA GLY A 126 -4.67 5.99 -2.24
C GLY A 126 -4.22 7.45 -2.32
N PRO A 127 -4.40 8.22 -1.23
CA PRO A 127 -3.86 9.57 -1.13
C PRO A 127 -2.35 9.64 -1.40
N LEU A 128 -1.93 10.56 -2.26
CA LEU A 128 -0.53 10.69 -2.72
C LEU A 128 0.47 11.19 -1.64
N THR A 129 0.13 11.10 -0.36
CA THR A 129 0.91 11.66 0.75
C THR A 129 2.29 11.03 0.86
N ASN A 130 2.38 9.70 0.71
CA ASN A 130 3.67 8.99 0.71
C ASN A 130 4.57 9.49 -0.43
N LEU A 131 4.03 9.54 -1.65
CA LEU A 131 4.78 9.97 -2.83
C LEU A 131 5.21 11.44 -2.76
N ALA A 132 4.31 12.34 -2.35
CA ALA A 132 4.63 13.75 -2.20
C ALA A 132 5.70 13.97 -1.12
N THR A 133 5.65 13.20 -0.03
CA THR A 133 6.69 13.22 1.01
C THR A 133 8.03 12.71 0.47
N ALA A 134 8.01 11.64 -0.33
CA ALA A 134 9.22 11.11 -0.98
C ALA A 134 9.86 12.15 -1.90
N PHE A 135 9.09 12.79 -2.79
CA PHE A 135 9.58 13.86 -3.67
C PHE A 135 10.14 15.06 -2.89
N THR A 136 9.53 15.40 -1.75
CA THR A 136 10.01 16.51 -0.92
C THR A 136 11.33 16.18 -0.24
N ARG A 137 11.51 14.94 0.20
CA ARG A 137 12.73 14.50 0.92
C ARG A 137 13.87 14.10 -0.01
N ALA A 138 13.56 13.66 -1.23
CA ALA A 138 14.50 13.08 -2.18
C ALA A 138 14.08 13.39 -3.63
N PRO A 139 14.24 14.64 -4.09
CA PRO A 139 13.86 15.06 -5.44
C PRO A 139 14.72 14.42 -6.54
#